data_AF-A0A6N7B8V6-F1
#
_entry.id   AF-A0A6N7B8V6-F1
#
_cell.length_a   1.000
_cell.length_b   1.000
_cell.length_c   1.000
_cell.angle_alpha   90.00
_cell.angle_beta   90.00
_cell.angle_gamma   90.00
#
_symmetry.space_group_name_H-M   'P 1'
#
loop_
_entity.id
_entity.type
_entity.pdbx_description
1 polymer ?
#
loop_
_entity_poly.entity_id
_entity_poly.type
_entity_poly.pdbx_seq_one_letter_code
_entity_poly.pdbx_strand_id
1 'polypeptide(L)' 'MNMSDDINRISYALSKQVPDMAHGFTIHTSYGDIQIAATDALELAALADKLLTKQYLAALQGAKK' A
#
# COMPACT_ATOMS: atom_id res chain seq x y z
N MET A 1 -17.48 6.66 0.56
CA MET A 1 -16.93 5.29 0.51
C MET A 1 -17.25 4.62 1.83
N ASN A 2 -17.65 3.35 1.80
CA ASN A 2 -18.05 2.62 3.00
C ASN A 2 -16.79 2.18 3.75
N MET A 3 -16.72 2.35 5.07
CA MET A 3 -15.53 2.04 5.89
C MET A 3 -15.05 0.59 5.70
N SER A 4 -15.98 -0.33 5.47
CA SER A 4 -15.69 -1.74 5.18
C SER A 4 -14.94 -1.95 3.85
N ASP A 5 -15.24 -1.13 2.84
CA ASP A 5 -14.57 -1.22 1.53
C ASP A 5 -13.12 -0.73 1.62
N ASP A 6 -12.86 0.28 2.45
CA ASP A 6 -11.52 0.81 2.68
C ASP A 6 -10.62 -0.22 3.41
N ILE A 7 -11.16 -0.92 4.41
CA ILE A 7 -10.46 -2.01 5.10
C ILE A 7 -10.12 -3.14 4.13
N ASN A 8 -11.07 -3.55 3.29
CA ASN A 8 -10.87 -4.59 2.28
C ASN A 8 -9.80 -4.18 1.25
N ARG A 9 -9.82 -2.92 0.80
CA ARG A 9 -8.83 -2.39 -0.15
C ARG A 9 -7.42 -2.37 0.46
N ILE A 10 -7.28 -1.93 1.72
CA ILE A 10 -5.97 -1.90 2.39
C ILE A 10 -5.47 -3.33 2.65
N SER A 11 -6.35 -4.25 3.05
CA SER A 11 -6.02 -5.67 3.22
C SER A 11 -5.54 -6.30 1.91
N TYR A 12 -6.22 -5.98 0.80
CA TYR A 12 -5.80 -6.42 -0.54
C TYR A 12 -4.43 -5.85 -0.91
N ALA A 13 -4.22 -4.55 -0.68
CA ALA A 13 -2.95 -3.90 -0.97
C ALA A 13 -1.78 -4.55 -0.21
N LEU A 14 -1.94 -4.77 1.10
CA LEU A 14 -0.95 -5.43 1.95
C LEU A 14 -0.65 -6.87 1.49
N SER A 15 -1.67 -7.62 1.07
CA SER A 15 -1.51 -9.04 0.73
C SER A 15 -1.05 -9.31 -0.70
N LYS A 16 -1.29 -8.37 -1.63
CA LYS A 16 -1.02 -8.57 -3.07
C LYS A 16 -0.10 -7.52 -3.63
N GLN A 17 -0.42 -6.25 -3.45
CA GLN A 17 0.29 -5.15 -4.13
C GLN A 17 1.65 -4.89 -3.48
N VAL A 18 1.75 -4.90 -2.16
CA VAL A 18 3.02 -4.69 -1.45
C VAL A 18 4.05 -5.79 -1.75
N PRO A 19 3.68 -7.09 -1.76
CA PRO A 19 4.60 -8.13 -2.24
C PRO A 19 5.03 -7.95 -3.69
N ASP A 20 4.10 -7.56 -4.57
CA ASP A 20 4.38 -7.35 -5.99
C ASP A 20 5.37 -6.20 -6.23
N MET A 21 5.36 -5.16 -5.38
CA MET A 21 6.33 -4.06 -5.43
C MET A 21 7.78 -4.54 -5.38
N ALA A 22 8.08 -5.70 -4.77
CA ALA A 22 9.45 -6.23 -4.73
C ALA A 22 10.04 -6.50 -6.14
N HIS A 23 9.20 -6.63 -7.16
CA HIS A 23 9.60 -6.83 -8.56
C HIS A 23 9.87 -5.52 -9.32
N GLY A 24 9.72 -4.37 -8.66
CA GLY A 24 9.71 -3.06 -9.28
C GLY A 24 8.29 -2.59 -9.58
N PHE A 25 8.10 -1.28 -9.65
CA PHE A 25 6.78 -0.68 -9.87
C PHE A 25 6.91 0.74 -10.42
N THR A 26 5.80 1.31 -10.85
CA THR A 26 5.73 2.67 -11.39
C THR A 26 4.89 3.54 -10.47
N ILE A 27 5.42 4.71 -10.12
CA ILE A 27 4.66 5.74 -9.41
C ILE A 27 4.11 6.70 -10.45
N HIS A 28 2.79 6.70 -10.61
CA HIS A 28 2.10 7.66 -11.46
C HIS A 28 1.97 9.00 -10.75
N THR A 29 2.48 10.07 -11.36
CA THR A 29 2.32 11.44 -10.88
C THR A 29 1.62 12.29 -11.94
N SER A 30 1.11 13.46 -11.55
CA SER A 30 0.56 14.43 -12.51
C SER A 30 1.59 14.94 -13.53
N TYR A 31 2.88 14.76 -13.27
CA TYR A 31 3.98 15.18 -14.14
C TYR A 31 4.55 14.03 -14.98
N GLY A 32 3.96 12.84 -14.89
CA GLY A 32 4.43 11.62 -15.54
C GLY A 32 4.83 10.54 -14.54
N ASP A 33 5.52 9.54 -15.04
CA ASP A 33 5.76 8.29 -14.33
C ASP A 33 7.19 8.20 -13.80
N ILE A 34 7.34 7.75 -12.56
CA ILE A 34 8.63 7.43 -11.97
C ILE A 34 8.76 5.91 -11.92
N GLN A 35 9.73 5.37 -12.66
CA GLN A 35 10.02 3.95 -12.65
C GLN A 35 10.93 3.60 -11.47
N ILE A 36 10.50 2.65 -10.65
CA ILE A 36 11.29 2.06 -9.58
C ILE A 36 11.73 0.66 -10.02
N ALA A 37 13.03 0.45 -10.11
CA ALA A 37 13.60 -0.86 -10.41
C ALA A 37 13.55 -1.77 -9.17
N ALA A 38 13.54 -3.09 -9.39
CA ALA A 38 13.49 -4.09 -8.32
C ALA A 38 14.57 -3.90 -7.24
N THR A 39 15.76 -3.39 -7.62
CA THR A 39 16.88 -3.11 -6.71
C THR A 39 16.54 -2.08 -5.64
N ASP A 40 15.79 -1.04 -6.01
CA ASP A 40 15.43 0.06 -5.12
C ASP A 40 14.02 -0.12 -4.53
N ALA A 41 13.24 -1.05 -5.09
CA ALA A 41 11.84 -1.23 -4.76
C ALA A 41 11.62 -1.85 -3.37
N LEU A 42 12.57 -2.62 -2.85
CA LEU A 42 12.45 -3.29 -1.55
C LEU A 42 12.27 -2.31 -0.38
N GLU A 43 13.03 -1.21 -0.38
CA GLU A 43 12.94 -0.21 0.69
C GLU A 43 11.58 0.52 0.64
N LEU A 44 11.12 0.86 -0.56
CA LEU A 44 9.82 1.50 -0.75
C LEU A 44 8.66 0.55 -0.43
N ALA A 45 8.76 -0.73 -0.77
CA ALA A 45 7.79 -1.75 -0.40
C ALA A 45 7.69 -1.89 1.13
N ALA A 46 8.82 -1.88 1.84
CA ALA A 46 8.84 -1.92 3.30
C ALA A 46 8.21 -0.68 3.94
N LEU A 47 8.37 0.50 3.33
CA LEU A 47 7.69 1.72 3.77
C LEU A 47 6.19 1.65 3.52
N ALA A 48 5.77 1.16 2.35
CA ALA A 48 4.36 0.97 2.01
C ALA A 48 3.68 0.00 2.99
N ASP A 49 4.32 -1.13 3.31
CA ASP A 49 3.84 -2.10 4.29
C ASP A 49 3.56 -1.46 5.65
N LYS A 50 4.54 -0.72 6.19
CA LYS A 50 4.42 -0.03 7.48
C LYS A 50 3.28 0.98 7.50
N LEU A 51 3.16 1.78 6.44
CA LEU A 51 2.13 2.82 6.33
C LEU A 51 0.73 2.22 6.16
N LEU A 52 0.57 1.20 5.32
CA LEU A 52 -0.71 0.55 5.09
C LEU A 52 -1.15 -0.26 6.31
N THR A 53 -0.22 -0.93 7.00
CA THR A 53 -0.51 -1.63 8.26
C THR A 53 -1.01 -0.66 9.33
N LYS A 54 -0.36 0.50 9.47
CA LYS A 54 -0.82 1.55 10.39
C LYS A 54 -2.25 2.01 10.07
N GLN A 55 -2.56 2.24 8.78
CA GLN A 55 -3.89 2.64 8.35
C GLN A 55 -4.93 1.54 8.57
N TYR A 56 -4.58 0.29 8.28
CA TYR A 56 -5.42 -0.88 8.51
C TYR A 56 -5.82 -1.00 9.99
N LEU A 57 -4.85 -0.89 10.90
CA LEU A 57 -5.08 -0.95 12.34
C LEU A 57 -5.95 0.22 12.84
N ALA A 58 -5.74 1.43 12.31
CA ALA A 58 -6.57 2.58 12.65
C ALA A 58 -8.02 2.41 12.16
N ALA A 59 -8.21 1.89 10.94
CA ALA A 59 -9.53 1.62 10.39
C ALA A 59 -10.28 0.54 11.18
N LEU A 60 -9.60 -0.53 11.59
CA LEU A 60 -10.18 -1.58 12.46
C LEU A 60 -10.63 -1.03 13.82
N GLN A 61 -9.88 -0.10 14.41
CA GLN A 61 -10.24 0.53 15.69
C GLN A 61 -11.42 1.50 15.53
N GLY A 62 -11.47 2.23 14.42
CA GLY A 62 -12.60 3.11 14.07
C GLY A 62 -13.89 2.33 13.80
N ALA A 63 -13.81 1.11 13.27
CA ALA A 63 -14.96 0.23 13.04
C ALA A 63 -15.53 -0.40 14.33
N LYS A 64 -14.81 -0.32 15.46
CA LYS A 64 -15.23 -0.89 16.75
C LYS A 64 -15.91 0.14 17.67
N LYS A 65 -15.98 1.41 17.28
CA LYS A 65 -16.73 2.47 17.97
C LYS A 65 -18.11 2.62 17.35
#